data_AF-A0A1G9PXR9-F1
#
_entry.id   AF-A0A1G9PXR9-F1
#
_cell.length_a   1.000
_cell.length_b   1.000
_cell.length_c   1.000
_cell.angle_alpha   90.00
_cell.angle_beta   90.00
_cell.angle_gamma   90.00
#
_symmetry.space_group_name_H-M   'P 1'
#
loop_
_entity.id
_entity.type
_entity.pdbx_description
1 polymer ?
#
loop_
_entity_poly.entity_id
_entity_poly.type
_entity_poly.pdbx_seq_one_letter_code
_entity_poly.pdbx_strand_id
1 'polypeptide(L)'
;MARQSISLTRPNDEWLKAQVQSEEYASKSELVNDLIRQAREQQREVDWIRAKLVRAEENLQTKGYVEKSADNILADIKKRASANGEL
;
A
#
# COMPACT_ATOMS: atom_id res chain seq x y z
N MET A 1 -25.05 -2.53 -10.93
CA MET A 1 -23.84 -3.39 -11.11
C MET A 1 -24.15 -4.42 -12.18
N ALA A 2 -23.19 -4.72 -13.08
CA ALA A 2 -23.32 -5.86 -13.99
C ALA A 2 -23.14 -7.15 -13.19
N ARG A 3 -24.06 -8.11 -13.34
CA ARG A 3 -23.97 -9.40 -12.64
C ARG A 3 -22.83 -10.22 -13.24
N GLN A 4 -21.85 -10.57 -12.42
CA GLN A 4 -20.83 -11.54 -12.79
C GLN A 4 -21.07 -12.85 -12.06
N SER A 5 -20.94 -13.97 -12.77
CA SER A 5 -21.02 -15.31 -12.18
C SER A 5 -19.60 -15.81 -11.96
N ILE A 6 -19.23 -16.07 -10.71
CA ILE A 6 -17.89 -16.51 -10.32
C ILE A 6 -18.04 -17.83 -9.57
N SER A 7 -17.21 -18.82 -9.92
CA SER A 7 -17.15 -20.08 -9.19
C SER A 7 -16.08 -19.97 -8.10
N LEU A 8 -16.43 -20.37 -6.89
CA LEU A 8 -15.52 -20.37 -5.74
C LEU A 8 -15.24 -21.80 -5.30
N THR A 9 -14.04 -22.00 -4.74
CA THR A 9 -13.72 -23.27 -4.09
C THR A 9 -14.62 -23.48 -2.88
N ARG A 10 -14.86 -24.75 -2.53
CA ARG A 10 -15.75 -25.11 -1.42
C ARG A 10 -15.39 -24.42 -0.09
N PRO A 11 -14.12 -24.36 0.35
CA PRO A 11 -13.76 -23.67 1.59
C PRO A 11 -14.09 -22.17 1.55
N ASN A 12 -13.89 -21.51 0.39
CA ASN A 12 -14.17 -20.09 0.24
C ASN A 12 -15.67 -19.81 0.27
N ASP A 13 -16.50 -20.65 -0.37
CA ASP A 13 -17.96 -20.50 -0.31
C ASP A 13 -18.50 -20.72 1.11
N GLU A 14 -17.97 -21.73 1.84
CA GLU A 14 -18.33 -21.98 3.24
C GLU A 14 -17.94 -20.81 4.14
N TRP A 15 -16.73 -20.25 3.96
CA TRP A 15 -16.29 -19.06 4.69
C TRP A 15 -17.17 -17.83 4.40
N LEU A 16 -17.47 -17.54 3.12
CA LEU A 16 -18.37 -16.43 2.75
C LEU A 16 -19.78 -16.60 3.34
N LYS A 17 -20.29 -17.84 3.38
CA LYS A 17 -21.59 -18.13 4.02
C LYS A 17 -21.54 -17.82 5.51
N ALA A 18 -20.47 -18.19 6.21
CA ALA A 18 -20.33 -17.92 7.64
C ALA A 18 -20.30 -16.42 7.96
N GLN A 19 -19.67 -15.60 7.11
CA GLN A 19 -19.61 -14.14 7.26
C GLN A 19 -20.96 -13.45 7.02
N VAL A 20 -21.80 -13.99 6.12
CA VAL A 20 -23.17 -13.51 5.95
C VAL A 20 -24.07 -13.97 7.11
N GLN A 21 -23.83 -15.17 7.65
CA GLN A 21 -24.55 -15.70 8.82
C GLN A 21 -24.22 -14.95 10.11
N SER A 22 -23.03 -14.37 10.25
CA SER A 22 -22.69 -13.51 11.39
C SER A 22 -23.30 -12.11 11.31
N GLU A 23 -24.11 -11.83 10.29
CA GLU A 23 -24.74 -10.52 10.02
C GLU A 23 -23.73 -9.37 9.80
N GLU A 24 -22.44 -9.69 9.64
CA GLU A 24 -21.40 -8.70 9.32
C GLU A 24 -21.55 -8.14 7.90
N TYR A 25 -22.14 -8.93 7.00
CA TYR A 25 -22.41 -8.54 5.61
C TYR A 25 -23.81 -8.95 5.18
N ALA A 26 -24.50 -8.09 4.43
CA ALA A 26 -25.86 -8.36 3.96
C ALA A 26 -25.89 -9.38 2.80
N SER A 27 -24.77 -9.56 2.09
CA SER A 27 -24.68 -10.56 1.01
C SER A 27 -23.25 -10.99 0.72
N LYS A 28 -23.10 -12.15 0.06
CA LYS A 28 -21.80 -12.61 -0.45
C LYS A 28 -21.19 -11.64 -1.46
N SER A 29 -22.03 -10.97 -2.27
CA SER A 29 -21.56 -10.01 -3.26
C SER A 29 -20.99 -8.75 -2.62
N GLU A 30 -21.57 -8.30 -1.51
CA GLU A 30 -21.03 -7.19 -0.72
C GLU A 30 -19.65 -7.54 -0.16
N LEU A 31 -19.51 -8.70 0.48
CA LEU A 31 -18.23 -9.16 1.00
C LEU A 31 -17.16 -9.31 -0.09
N VAL A 32 -17.51 -9.88 -1.26
CA VAL A 32 -16.56 -9.98 -2.39
C VAL A 32 -16.14 -8.61 -2.90
N ASN A 33 -17.07 -7.65 -3.00
CA ASN A 33 -16.73 -6.28 -3.38
C ASN A 33 -15.82 -5.61 -2.36
N ASP A 34 -16.05 -5.87 -1.07
CA ASP A 34 -15.19 -5.32 -0.02
C ASP A 34 -13.78 -5.91 -0.06
N LEU A 35 -13.66 -7.23 -0.25
CA LEU A 35 -12.36 -7.89 -0.45
C LEU A 35 -11.61 -7.33 -1.67
N ILE A 36 -12.31 -7.07 -2.77
CA ILE A 36 -11.70 -6.45 -3.97
C ILE A 36 -11.19 -5.04 -3.63
N ARG A 37 -11.94 -4.27 -2.83
CA ARG A 37 -11.52 -2.94 -2.39
C ARG A 37 -10.28 -3.01 -1.51
N GLN A 38 -10.26 -3.89 -0.52
CA GLN A 38 -9.10 -4.11 0.35
C GLN A 38 -7.86 -4.53 -0.47
N ALA A 39 -7.99 -5.47 -1.40
CA ALA A 39 -6.89 -5.90 -2.26
C ALA A 39 -6.34 -4.76 -3.14
N ARG A 40 -7.21 -3.88 -3.66
CA ARG A 40 -6.79 -2.70 -4.43
C ARG A 40 -6.07 -1.67 -3.57
N GLU A 41 -6.48 -1.49 -2.32
CA GLU A 41 -5.81 -0.59 -1.38
C GLU A 41 -4.41 -1.12 -1.04
N GLN A 42 -4.28 -2.42 -0.73
CA GLN A 42 -2.99 -3.08 -0.51
C GLN A 42 -2.07 -2.97 -1.74
N GLN A 43 -2.61 -3.20 -2.94
CA GLN A 43 -1.84 -3.08 -4.18
C GLN A 43 -1.29 -1.66 -4.37
N ARG A 44 -2.09 -0.63 -4.06
CA ARG A 44 -1.64 0.77 -4.14
C ARG A 44 -0.47 1.06 -3.21
N GLU A 45 -0.46 0.50 -2.01
CA GLU A 45 0.66 0.66 -1.07
C GLU A 45 1.92 0.00 -1.62
N VAL A 46 1.81 -1.23 -2.11
CA VAL A 46 2.91 -1.96 -2.76
C VAL A 46 3.46 -1.18 -3.97
N ASP A 47 2.57 -0.67 -4.83
CA ASP A 47 2.95 0.10 -6.01
C ASP A 47 3.65 1.41 -5.63
N TRP A 48 3.22 2.07 -4.55
CA TRP A 48 3.87 3.27 -4.04
C TRP A 48 5.29 2.99 -3.52
N ILE A 49 5.47 1.90 -2.76
CA ILE A 49 6.80 1.47 -2.30
C ILE A 49 7.68 1.13 -3.50
N ARG A 50 7.15 0.34 -4.44
CA ARG A 50 7.89 -0.04 -5.67
C ARG A 50 8.31 1.19 -6.47
N ALA A 51 7.43 2.18 -6.63
CA ALA A 51 7.77 3.42 -7.33
C ALA A 51 8.89 4.21 -6.63
N LYS A 52 8.90 4.23 -5.29
CA LYS A 52 10.00 4.84 -4.53
C LYS A 52 11.33 4.09 -4.72
N LEU A 53 11.29 2.77 -4.71
CA LEU A 53 12.49 1.94 -4.93
C LEU A 53 13.07 2.15 -6.33
N VAL A 54 12.22 2.13 -7.37
CA VAL A 54 12.65 2.41 -8.75
C VAL A 54 13.32 3.78 -8.85
N ARG A 55 12.70 4.82 -8.27
CA ARG A 55 13.31 6.16 -8.24
C ARG A 55 14.64 6.16 -7.48
N ALA A 56 14.77 5.41 -6.39
CA ALA A 56 16.02 5.32 -5.65
C ALA A 56 17.11 4.66 -6.51
N GLU A 57 16.79 3.59 -7.23
CA GLU A 57 17.70 2.90 -8.16
C GLU A 57 18.12 3.80 -9.32
N GLU A 58 17.20 4.55 -9.93
CA GLU A 58 17.50 5.53 -10.98
C GLU A 58 18.43 6.65 -10.46
N ASN A 59 18.18 7.15 -9.25
CA ASN A 59 19.06 8.13 -8.62
C ASN A 59 20.44 7.54 -8.31
N LEU A 60 20.50 6.27 -7.91
CA LEU A 60 21.75 5.58 -7.67
C LEU A 60 22.59 5.44 -8.95
N GLN A 61 21.94 5.09 -10.07
CA GLN A 61 22.61 4.99 -11.36
C GLN A 61 23.14 6.34 -11.88
N THR A 62 22.43 7.44 -11.60
CA THR A 62 22.77 8.76 -12.13
C THR A 62 23.69 9.58 -11.21
N LYS A 63 23.52 9.47 -9.89
CA LYS A 63 24.23 10.31 -8.89
C LYS A 63 25.18 9.50 -8.01
N GLY A 64 25.15 8.18 -8.07
CA GLY A 64 25.94 7.31 -7.23
C GLY A 64 25.39 7.14 -5.81
N TYR A 65 26.15 6.44 -4.98
CA TYR A 65 25.81 6.21 -3.57
C TYR A 65 26.01 7.49 -2.74
N VAL A 66 25.29 7.59 -1.63
CA VAL A 66 25.49 8.68 -0.67
C VAL A 66 26.78 8.44 0.10
N GLU A 67 27.76 9.33 -0.09
CA GLU A 67 29.04 9.30 0.64
C GLU A 67 28.97 10.04 1.99
N LYS A 68 27.87 10.75 2.28
CA LYS A 68 27.69 11.50 3.52
C LYS A 68 27.39 10.56 4.70
N SER A 69 28.10 10.75 5.81
CA SER A 69 27.77 10.10 7.08
C SER A 69 26.43 10.59 7.63
N ALA A 70 25.81 9.78 8.51
CA ALA A 70 24.55 10.12 9.17
C ALA A 70 24.60 11.46 9.91
N ASP A 71 25.71 11.75 10.60
CA ASP A 71 25.90 13.01 11.34
C ASP A 71 25.91 14.24 10.43
N ASN A 72 26.54 14.13 9.25
CA ASN A 72 26.57 15.20 8.26
C ASN A 72 25.19 15.43 7.65
N ILE A 73 24.42 14.36 7.41
CA ILE A 73 23.04 14.46 6.94
C ILE A 73 22.17 15.17 8.00
N LEU A 74 22.32 14.83 9.28
CA LEU A 74 21.58 15.46 10.36
C LEU A 74 21.93 16.95 10.51
N ALA A 75 23.21 17.30 10.42
CA ALA A 75 23.65 18.70 10.45
C ALA A 75 23.06 19.52 9.29
N ASP A 76 23.06 18.97 8.07
CA ASP A 76 22.45 19.57 6.89
C ASP A 76 20.94 19.78 7.08
N ILE A 77 20.23 18.79 7.65
CA ILE A 77 18.79 18.88 7.94
C ILE A 77 18.52 19.99 8.95
N LYS A 78 19.25 20.04 10.08
CA LYS A 78 19.07 21.09 11.10
C LYS A 78 19.31 22.49 10.54
N LYS A 79 20.33 22.65 9.69
CA LYS A 79 20.63 23.92 9.02
C LYS A 79 19.53 24.34 8.03
N ARG A 80 18.89 23.39 7.35
CA ARG A 80 17.75 23.67 6.45
C ARG A 80 16.48 24.01 7.24
N ALA A 81 16.22 23.31 8.35
CA ALA A 81 15.06 23.57 9.20
C ALA A 81 15.12 24.97 9.83
N SER A 82 16.29 25.41 10.30
CA SER A 82 16.46 26.78 10.82
C SER A 82 16.37 27.86 9.73
N ALA A 83 16.78 27.55 8.50
CA ALA A 83 16.65 28.48 7.36
C ALA A 83 15.19 28.64 6.88
N ASN A 84 14.36 27.63 7.06
CA ASN A 84 12.94 27.65 6.68
C ASN A 84 12.01 28.19 7.78
N GLY A 85 12.55 28.55 8.95
CA GLY A 85 11.77 29.15 10.05
C GLY A 85 10.88 28.17 10.82
N GLU A 86 11.16 26.86 10.76
CA GLU A 86 10.44 25.81 11.50
C GLU A 86 11.05 25.52 12.89
N LEU A 87 12.02 26.33 13.32
CA LEU A 87 12.67 26.31 14.63
C LEU A 87 12.65 27.70 15.27
#